data_AF-A0A7J7M677-F1
#
_entry.id   AF-A0A7J7M677-F1
#
_cell.length_a   1.000
_cell.length_b   1.000
_cell.length_c   1.000
_cell.angle_alpha   90.00
_cell.angle_beta   90.00
_cell.angle_gamma   90.00
#
_symmetry.space_group_name_H-M   'P 1'
#
loop_
_entity.id
_entity.type
_entity.pdbx_description
1 polymer ?
#
loop_
_entity_poly.entity_id
_entity_poly.type
_entity_poly.pdbx_seq_one_letter_code
_entity_poly.pdbx_strand_id
1 'polypeptide(L)'
;MTQVRCALLRQLTPSRNRWHLKVRLSRKWTTRNFTSKEVWGLDMLFIDENEDQIHASAPRDLIPQFSDILTEGDIFHVEKFNVSKINGSYRPIIGGEYKIYFRSGTIIKQCEDQTLPIPLYKISFVEFNEIPNIYNQPKYLADIVGKLKVVTEIELVSKRNEDTFPKWDLILENMWCLLLKSHKRNKMYYNLQISEVSALLNSGSISSDGSVQMPGNTDKSTENKADLMFENKKELGEIFTIMDESQTEKKNYTCKATITKVFANYGWYKLQLQVDDLTGTATLTTFEREAKTMVPQSVQELIYLEQE
;
A
#
# COMPACT_ATOMS: atom_id res chain seq x y z
N MET A 1 -38.53 20.07 19.00
CA MET A 1 -37.95 18.72 19.14
C MET A 1 -36.70 18.85 19.98
N THR A 2 -36.57 18.08 21.06
CA THR A 2 -35.38 18.08 21.90
C THR A 2 -34.21 17.51 21.09
N GLN A 3 -33.17 18.32 20.86
CA GLN A 3 -31.99 17.88 20.12
C GLN A 3 -31.29 16.78 20.93
N VAL A 4 -31.35 15.53 20.44
CA VAL A 4 -30.67 14.41 21.11
C VAL A 4 -29.17 14.64 20.99
N ARG A 5 -28.50 14.83 22.12
CA ARG A 5 -27.06 15.06 22.18
C ARG A 5 -26.33 13.80 21.71
N CYS A 6 -25.52 13.93 20.66
CA CYS A 6 -24.64 12.86 20.20
C CYS A 6 -23.43 12.73 21.13
N ALA A 7 -22.97 11.51 21.35
CA ALA A 7 -21.76 11.20 22.08
C ALA A 7 -20.55 11.16 21.14
N LEU A 8 -19.38 11.39 21.72
CA LEU A 8 -18.09 11.22 21.04
C LEU A 8 -17.63 9.76 21.12
N LEU A 9 -16.82 9.33 20.17
CA LEU A 9 -16.32 7.95 20.09
C LEU A 9 -15.47 7.58 21.30
N ARG A 10 -14.62 8.50 21.79
CA ARG A 10 -13.82 8.28 23.01
C ARG A 10 -14.64 8.08 24.29
N GLN A 11 -15.93 8.46 24.28
CA GLN A 11 -16.82 8.30 25.44
C GLN A 11 -17.47 6.92 25.48
N LEU A 12 -17.38 6.14 24.40
CA LEU A 12 -18.03 4.84 24.31
C LEU A 12 -17.44 3.87 25.33
N THR A 13 -18.33 3.20 26.06
CA THR A 13 -17.99 2.15 27.00
C THR A 13 -18.92 0.95 26.82
N PRO A 14 -18.47 -0.28 27.14
CA PRO A 14 -19.33 -1.47 27.08
C PRO A 14 -20.49 -1.46 28.06
N SER A 15 -20.37 -0.72 29.18
CA SER A 15 -21.37 -0.71 30.26
C SER A 15 -22.66 0.04 29.90
N ARG A 16 -22.64 0.87 28.86
CA ARG A 16 -23.79 1.66 28.41
C ARG A 16 -24.31 1.14 27.07
N ASN A 17 -25.63 1.00 26.96
CA ASN A 17 -26.31 0.39 25.82
C ASN A 17 -27.14 1.38 24.97
N ARG A 18 -27.18 2.66 25.36
CA ARG A 18 -27.87 3.75 24.66
C ARG A 18 -26.89 4.85 24.28
N TRP A 19 -26.42 4.76 23.05
CA TRP A 19 -25.54 5.71 22.40
C TRP A 19 -26.22 6.26 21.16
N HIS A 20 -26.03 7.56 20.94
CA HIS A 20 -26.37 8.27 19.72
C HIS A 20 -25.06 8.82 19.18
N LEU A 21 -24.63 8.36 18.02
CA LEU A 21 -23.41 8.84 17.37
C LEU A 21 -23.76 9.68 16.17
N LYS A 22 -22.90 10.65 15.88
CA LYS A 22 -22.82 11.31 14.58
C LYS A 22 -21.40 11.15 14.08
N VAL A 23 -21.23 10.38 13.02
CA VAL A 23 -19.91 9.92 12.55
C VAL A 23 -19.86 9.84 11.04
N ARG A 24 -18.68 10.07 10.45
CA ARG A 24 -18.42 9.82 9.03
C ARG A 24 -17.92 8.40 8.81
N LEU A 25 -18.45 7.72 7.81
CA LEU A 25 -17.93 6.42 7.37
C LEU A 25 -16.69 6.65 6.50
N SER A 26 -15.51 6.37 7.04
CA SER A 26 -14.24 6.60 6.31
C SER A 26 -13.82 5.42 5.44
N ARG A 27 -14.08 4.19 5.90
CA ARG A 27 -13.81 2.96 5.15
C ARG A 27 -14.87 1.90 5.43
N LYS A 28 -15.15 1.06 4.43
CA LYS A 28 -16.06 -0.09 4.48
C LYS A 28 -15.50 -1.23 3.64
N TRP A 29 -15.46 -2.45 4.18
CA TRP A 29 -15.03 -3.63 3.43
C TRP A 29 -15.73 -4.90 3.89
N THR A 30 -15.88 -5.85 2.96
CA THR A 30 -16.38 -7.18 3.28
C THR A 30 -15.25 -8.04 3.85
N THR A 31 -15.41 -8.50 5.08
CA THR A 31 -14.46 -9.41 5.73
C THR A 31 -14.75 -10.84 5.35
N ARG A 32 -13.69 -11.58 5.03
CA ARG A 32 -13.76 -12.96 4.55
C ARG A 32 -12.76 -13.84 5.27
N ASN A 33 -13.11 -15.11 5.43
CA ASN A 33 -12.17 -16.15 5.84
C ASN A 33 -11.04 -16.26 4.81
N PHE A 34 -9.78 -16.21 5.26
CA PHE A 34 -8.63 -16.31 4.37
C PHE A 34 -8.54 -17.65 3.64
N THR A 35 -8.90 -18.75 4.30
CA THR A 35 -8.84 -20.11 3.79
C THR A 35 -10.09 -20.44 2.97
N SER A 36 -11.29 -20.35 3.57
CA SER A 36 -12.53 -20.77 2.91
C SER A 36 -13.12 -19.73 1.95
N LYS A 37 -12.63 -18.48 1.95
CA LYS A 37 -13.16 -17.33 1.20
C LYS A 37 -14.60 -16.92 1.54
N GLU A 38 -15.19 -17.57 2.52
CA GLU A 38 -16.52 -17.28 3.04
C GLU A 38 -16.59 -15.86 3.59
N VAL A 39 -17.71 -15.17 3.35
CA VAL A 39 -17.99 -13.85 3.93
C VAL A 39 -18.36 -13.99 5.40
N TRP A 40 -17.62 -13.32 6.28
CA TRP A 40 -17.90 -13.28 7.71
C TRP A 40 -18.71 -12.06 8.13
N GLY A 41 -18.56 -10.93 7.42
CA GLY A 41 -19.24 -9.70 7.79
C GLY A 41 -18.83 -8.51 6.95
N LEU A 42 -19.31 -7.34 7.38
CA LEU A 42 -18.98 -6.03 6.86
C LEU A 42 -18.25 -5.26 7.98
N ASP A 43 -17.00 -4.93 7.77
CA ASP A 43 -16.22 -4.10 8.70
C ASP A 43 -16.13 -2.66 8.18
N MET A 44 -16.06 -1.72 9.13
CA MET A 44 -16.20 -0.28 8.88
C MET A 44 -15.29 0.51 9.82
N LEU A 45 -14.83 1.67 9.37
CA LEU A 45 -14.15 2.66 10.20
C LEU A 45 -14.97 3.95 10.25
N PHE A 46 -15.37 4.35 11.46
CA PHE A 46 -16.07 5.61 11.69
C PHE A 46 -15.14 6.66 12.29
N ILE A 47 -15.34 7.92 11.92
CA ILE A 47 -14.65 9.09 12.46
C ILE A 47 -15.67 10.05 13.06
N ASP A 48 -15.37 10.67 14.21
CA ASP A 48 -16.18 11.75 14.77
C ASP A 48 -15.55 13.14 14.60
N GLU A 49 -16.21 14.16 15.13
CA GLU A 49 -15.79 15.57 15.05
C GLU A 49 -14.45 15.89 15.75
N ASN A 50 -13.95 14.99 16.61
CA ASN A 50 -12.63 15.14 17.23
C ASN A 50 -11.57 14.27 16.58
N GLU A 51 -11.86 13.75 15.39
CA GLU A 51 -11.00 12.86 14.63
C GLU A 51 -10.69 11.53 15.34
N ASP A 52 -11.45 11.18 16.38
CA ASP A 52 -11.37 9.87 17.01
C ASP A 52 -11.87 8.84 15.99
N GLN A 53 -11.20 7.69 15.91
CA GLN A 53 -11.60 6.58 15.04
C GLN A 53 -12.10 5.39 15.83
N ILE A 54 -13.13 4.71 15.33
CA ILE A 54 -13.57 3.43 15.88
C ILE A 54 -13.85 2.39 14.80
N HIS A 55 -13.51 1.15 15.11
CA HIS A 55 -13.85 -0.01 14.30
C HIS A 55 -15.30 -0.41 14.59
N ALA A 56 -16.08 -0.64 13.54
CA ALA A 56 -17.41 -1.22 13.62
C ALA A 56 -17.52 -2.46 12.73
N SER A 57 -18.43 -3.37 13.08
CA SER A 57 -18.77 -4.50 12.21
C SER A 57 -20.24 -4.89 12.24
N ALA A 58 -20.77 -5.28 11.10
CA ALA A 58 -22.02 -6.01 10.97
C ALA A 58 -21.74 -7.49 10.61
N PRO A 59 -22.41 -8.45 11.26
CA PRO A 59 -22.31 -9.86 10.90
C PRO A 59 -22.90 -10.12 9.50
N ARG A 60 -22.49 -11.24 8.88
CA ARG A 60 -22.89 -11.65 7.52
C ARG A 60 -24.38 -11.46 7.23
N ASP A 61 -25.24 -11.91 8.13
CA ASP A 61 -26.70 -11.92 7.92
C ASP A 61 -27.30 -10.52 7.87
N LEU A 62 -26.60 -9.52 8.41
CA LEU A 62 -27.03 -8.13 8.41
C LEU A 62 -26.37 -7.30 7.29
N ILE A 63 -25.50 -7.89 6.47
CA ILE A 63 -24.87 -7.17 5.35
C ILE A 63 -25.94 -6.57 4.42
N PRO A 64 -26.97 -7.32 3.96
CA PRO A 64 -27.97 -6.76 3.04
C PRO A 64 -28.76 -5.59 3.64
N GLN A 65 -28.86 -5.51 4.97
CA GLN A 65 -29.56 -4.42 5.67
C GLN A 65 -28.77 -3.11 5.63
N PHE A 66 -27.43 -3.18 5.61
CA PHE A 66 -26.58 -2.01 5.85
C PHE A 66 -25.67 -1.65 4.68
N SER A 67 -25.34 -2.60 3.80
CA SER A 67 -24.34 -2.41 2.73
C SER A 67 -24.68 -1.24 1.82
N ASP A 68 -25.96 -1.09 1.48
CA ASP A 68 -26.43 -0.17 0.45
C ASP A 68 -26.73 1.21 1.02
N ILE A 69 -26.99 1.30 2.33
CA ILE A 69 -27.22 2.56 3.06
C ILE A 69 -25.89 3.25 3.38
N LEU A 70 -24.86 2.47 3.68
CA LEU A 70 -23.59 2.97 4.19
C LEU A 70 -22.60 3.29 3.06
N THR A 71 -22.60 4.53 2.60
CA THR A 71 -21.65 5.02 1.60
C THR A 71 -20.41 5.62 2.27
N GLU A 72 -19.21 5.23 1.82
CA GLU A 72 -17.95 5.84 2.30
C GLU A 72 -17.94 7.34 1.98
N GLY A 73 -17.49 8.17 2.92
CA GLY A 73 -17.48 9.63 2.81
C GLY A 73 -18.69 10.31 3.48
N ASP A 74 -19.82 9.62 3.59
CA ASP A 74 -21.03 10.20 4.16
C ASP A 74 -21.05 10.19 5.69
N ILE A 75 -21.74 11.17 6.26
CA ILE A 75 -22.02 11.30 7.69
C ILE A 75 -23.34 10.61 8.03
N PHE A 76 -23.33 9.84 9.12
CA PHE A 76 -24.46 9.07 9.61
C PHE A 76 -24.73 9.34 11.09
N HIS A 77 -26.00 9.32 11.43
CA HIS A 77 -26.49 9.05 12.77
C HIS A 77 -26.57 7.55 12.99
N VAL A 78 -25.91 7.06 14.04
CA VAL A 78 -25.85 5.63 14.38
C VAL A 78 -26.35 5.41 15.79
N GLU A 79 -27.33 4.53 15.95
CA GLU A 79 -27.97 4.23 17.24
C GLU A 79 -28.22 2.73 17.42
N LYS A 80 -28.49 2.33 18.66
CA LYS A 80 -28.87 0.95 19.01
C LYS A 80 -27.85 -0.09 18.53
N PHE A 81 -26.58 0.15 18.80
CA PHE A 81 -25.48 -0.78 18.58
C PHE A 81 -24.89 -1.26 19.91
N ASN A 82 -24.06 -2.31 19.88
CA ASN A 82 -23.28 -2.79 21.02
C ASN A 82 -21.86 -2.24 20.98
N VAL A 83 -21.24 -2.04 22.14
CA VAL A 83 -19.81 -1.73 22.27
C VAL A 83 -19.19 -2.82 23.12
N SER A 84 -18.07 -3.39 22.67
CA SER A 84 -17.30 -4.36 23.45
C SER A 84 -15.81 -4.10 23.30
N LYS A 85 -15.02 -4.59 24.26
CA LYS A 85 -13.56 -4.60 24.14
C LYS A 85 -13.14 -5.44 22.94
N ILE A 86 -12.17 -4.95 22.17
CA ILE A 86 -11.74 -5.64 20.95
C ILE A 86 -11.13 -7.00 21.34
N ASN A 87 -11.60 -8.06 20.69
CA ASN A 87 -11.08 -9.42 20.78
C ASN A 87 -10.42 -9.87 19.46
N GLY A 88 -9.61 -10.92 19.49
CA GLY A 88 -8.93 -11.46 18.29
C GLY A 88 -7.63 -10.75 17.92
N SER A 89 -7.03 -11.13 16.79
CA SER A 89 -5.71 -10.64 16.33
C SER A 89 -5.78 -9.42 15.40
N TYR A 90 -6.83 -9.28 14.58
CA TYR A 90 -6.94 -8.19 13.61
C TYR A 90 -7.28 -6.84 14.29
N ARG A 91 -6.51 -5.79 13.99
CA ARG A 91 -6.63 -4.43 14.53
C ARG A 91 -6.42 -3.40 13.41
N PRO A 92 -7.50 -2.93 12.76
CA PRO A 92 -7.38 -1.92 11.71
C PRO A 92 -7.03 -0.53 12.24
N ILE A 93 -7.15 -0.29 13.55
CA ILE A 93 -6.81 0.96 14.23
C ILE A 93 -5.75 0.66 15.30
N ILE A 94 -4.66 1.40 15.31
CA ILE A 94 -3.62 1.33 16.35
C ILE A 94 -4.16 1.97 17.63
N GLY A 95 -3.97 1.32 18.78
CA GLY A 95 -4.39 1.87 20.09
C GLY A 95 -5.90 1.81 20.38
N GLY A 96 -6.73 1.27 19.48
CA GLY A 96 -8.16 1.11 19.73
C GLY A 96 -8.46 0.07 20.81
N GLU A 97 -9.31 0.42 21.78
CA GLU A 97 -9.71 -0.48 22.87
C GLU A 97 -11.07 -1.15 22.65
N TYR A 98 -11.98 -0.45 21.97
CA TYR A 98 -13.37 -0.86 21.80
C TYR A 98 -13.76 -0.98 20.32
N LYS A 99 -14.73 -1.85 20.05
CA LYS A 99 -15.36 -2.05 18.73
C LYS A 99 -16.87 -1.95 18.85
N ILE A 100 -17.48 -1.33 17.85
CA ILE A 100 -18.94 -1.28 17.67
C ILE A 100 -19.41 -2.54 16.94
N TYR A 101 -20.48 -3.15 17.43
CA TYR A 101 -21.13 -4.29 16.80
C TYR A 101 -22.56 -3.93 16.43
N PHE A 102 -22.87 -3.99 15.14
CA PHE A 102 -24.22 -3.81 14.65
C PHE A 102 -25.05 -5.05 14.95
N ARG A 103 -26.31 -4.81 15.29
CA ARG A 103 -27.33 -5.82 15.56
C ARG A 103 -28.54 -5.54 14.68
N SER A 104 -29.47 -6.48 14.59
CA SER A 104 -30.66 -6.34 13.72
C SER A 104 -31.44 -5.04 14.00
N GLY A 105 -31.49 -4.60 15.27
CA GLY A 105 -32.12 -3.35 15.68
C GLY A 105 -31.25 -2.09 15.61
N THR A 106 -30.04 -2.14 15.04
CA THR A 106 -29.19 -0.96 14.82
C THR A 106 -29.85 -0.02 13.82
N ILE A 107 -29.89 1.27 14.15
CA ILE A 107 -30.49 2.30 13.31
C ILE A 107 -29.35 3.11 12.71
N ILE A 108 -29.36 3.21 11.37
CA ILE A 108 -28.48 4.06 10.58
C ILE A 108 -29.35 5.05 9.84
N LYS A 109 -29.04 6.34 9.98
CA LYS A 109 -29.69 7.41 9.20
C LYS A 109 -28.61 8.30 8.64
N GLN A 110 -28.59 8.50 7.32
CA GLN A 110 -27.70 9.48 6.72
C GLN A 110 -28.05 10.88 7.24
N CYS A 111 -27.03 11.66 7.56
CA CYS A 111 -27.21 13.07 7.92
C CYS A 111 -27.44 13.87 6.63
N GLU A 112 -28.39 14.80 6.62
CA GLU A 112 -28.60 15.67 5.45
C GLU A 112 -27.45 16.68 5.31
N ASP A 113 -26.93 17.17 6.45
CA ASP A 113 -25.82 18.11 6.48
C ASP A 113 -24.47 17.37 6.42
N GLN A 114 -23.93 17.27 5.21
CA GLN A 114 -22.61 16.71 4.95
C GLN A 114 -21.46 17.72 5.14
N THR A 115 -21.77 18.99 5.45
CA THR A 115 -20.79 20.08 5.61
C THR A 115 -20.19 20.16 7.02
N LEU A 116 -20.66 19.31 7.93
CA LEU A 116 -20.14 19.25 9.30
C LEU A 116 -18.63 18.96 9.32
N PRO A 117 -17.89 19.53 10.28
CA PRO A 117 -16.43 19.47 10.34
C PRO A 117 -15.91 18.11 10.85
N ILE A 118 -16.46 17.00 10.36
CA ILE A 118 -15.93 15.66 10.56
C ILE A 118 -14.99 15.37 9.39
N PRO A 119 -13.72 14.97 9.60
CA PRO A 119 -12.78 14.78 8.49
C PRO A 119 -13.16 13.59 7.62
N LEU A 120 -12.88 13.68 6.30
CA LEU A 120 -13.10 12.59 5.34
C LEU A 120 -12.27 11.34 5.65
N TYR A 121 -11.03 11.57 6.08
CA TYR A 121 -10.04 10.55 6.32
C TYR A 121 -9.36 10.81 7.66
N LYS A 122 -8.97 9.75 8.34
CA LYS A 122 -8.03 9.80 9.45
C LYS A 122 -7.02 8.69 9.17
N ILE A 123 -5.81 9.12 8.84
CA ILE A 123 -4.75 8.28 8.30
C ILE A 123 -3.61 8.35 9.28
N SER A 124 -3.13 7.20 9.75
CA SER A 124 -1.99 7.13 10.67
C SER A 124 -0.78 6.66 9.88
N PHE A 125 -0.09 7.61 9.25
CA PHE A 125 1.05 7.30 8.40
C PHE A 125 2.18 6.66 9.20
N VAL A 126 2.69 5.57 8.65
CA VAL A 126 3.90 4.88 9.09
C VAL A 126 4.98 5.15 8.06
N GLU A 127 6.15 5.45 8.56
CA GLU A 127 7.29 5.70 7.68
C GLU A 127 7.88 4.41 7.11
N PHE A 128 8.46 4.50 5.90
CA PHE A 128 8.87 3.30 5.15
C PHE A 128 9.91 2.46 5.90
N ASN A 129 10.79 3.11 6.66
CA ASN A 129 11.80 2.46 7.51
C ASN A 129 11.22 1.79 8.76
N GLU A 130 10.01 2.15 9.19
CA GLU A 130 9.31 1.54 10.34
C GLU A 130 8.44 0.35 9.95
N ILE A 131 8.11 0.20 8.66
CA ILE A 131 7.30 -0.93 8.14
C ILE A 131 7.85 -2.30 8.57
N PRO A 132 9.16 -2.58 8.53
CA PRO A 132 9.70 -3.86 9.00
C PRO A 132 9.36 -4.18 10.46
N ASN A 133 9.24 -3.17 11.33
CA ASN A 133 8.87 -3.35 12.73
C ASN A 133 7.40 -3.78 12.87
N ILE A 134 6.54 -3.31 11.97
CA ILE A 134 5.11 -3.66 11.93
C ILE A 134 4.89 -5.03 11.27
N TYR A 135 5.72 -5.40 10.29
CA TYR A 135 5.62 -6.70 9.61
C TYR A 135 5.61 -7.88 10.59
N ASN A 136 6.40 -7.78 11.66
CA ASN A 136 6.49 -8.80 12.71
C ASN A 136 5.32 -8.78 13.70
N GLN A 137 4.42 -7.80 13.59
CA GLN A 137 3.19 -7.66 14.38
C GLN A 137 1.96 -7.66 13.46
N PRO A 138 1.53 -8.84 12.94
CA PRO A 138 0.49 -8.97 11.90
C PRO A 138 -0.93 -8.56 12.36
N LYS A 139 -1.03 -7.91 13.51
CA LYS A 139 -2.26 -7.38 14.08
C LYS A 139 -2.65 -6.05 13.44
N TYR A 140 -1.66 -5.21 13.12
CA TYR A 140 -1.90 -3.83 12.69
C TYR A 140 -1.72 -3.67 11.19
N LEU A 141 -2.57 -2.83 10.60
CA LEU A 141 -2.38 -2.32 9.25
C LEU A 141 -1.62 -1.00 9.33
N ALA A 142 -0.77 -0.73 8.34
CA ALA A 142 -0.05 0.52 8.21
C ALA A 142 -0.66 1.33 7.08
N ASP A 143 -0.90 2.62 7.33
CA ASP A 143 -1.13 3.57 6.24
C ASP A 143 0.22 4.18 5.83
N ILE A 144 0.40 4.42 4.53
CA ILE A 144 1.65 4.90 3.95
C ILE A 144 1.36 6.02 2.96
N VAL A 145 2.32 6.93 2.77
CA VAL A 145 2.28 7.96 1.74
C VAL A 145 3.57 7.95 0.93
N GLY A 146 3.46 8.12 -0.38
CA GLY A 146 4.61 8.18 -1.26
C GLY A 146 4.22 8.65 -2.66
N LYS A 147 5.19 9.23 -3.37
CA LYS A 147 5.08 9.62 -4.78
C LYS A 147 5.12 8.36 -5.63
N LEU A 148 4.15 8.20 -6.52
CA LEU A 148 4.20 7.12 -7.49
C LEU A 148 5.37 7.34 -8.46
N LYS A 149 6.28 6.37 -8.53
CA LYS A 149 7.42 6.37 -9.46
C LYS A 149 7.18 5.46 -10.66
N VAL A 150 6.74 4.24 -10.40
CA VAL A 150 6.64 3.20 -11.44
C VAL A 150 5.36 2.39 -11.23
N VAL A 151 4.69 2.08 -12.34
CA VAL A 151 3.68 1.02 -12.41
C VAL A 151 4.35 -0.16 -13.13
N THR A 152 4.46 -1.31 -12.48
CA THR A 152 5.10 -2.47 -13.13
C THR A 152 4.23 -2.98 -14.28
N GLU A 153 4.86 -3.71 -15.19
CA GLU A 153 4.14 -4.48 -16.21
C GLU A 153 3.20 -5.51 -15.57
N ILE A 154 2.16 -5.88 -16.33
CA ILE A 154 1.22 -6.91 -15.91
C ILE A 154 1.86 -8.28 -16.14
N GLU A 155 2.14 -8.98 -15.06
CA GLU A 155 2.58 -10.37 -15.05
C GLU A 155 1.38 -11.31 -14.90
N LEU A 156 1.28 -12.33 -15.75
CA LEU A 156 0.33 -13.42 -15.53
C LEU A 156 0.92 -14.42 -14.54
N VAL A 157 0.33 -14.49 -13.35
CA VAL A 157 0.78 -15.39 -12.28
C VAL A 157 -0.18 -16.57 -12.20
N SER A 158 0.35 -17.80 -12.25
CA SER A 158 -0.43 -19.00 -11.99
C SER A 158 -0.53 -19.28 -10.50
N LYS A 159 -1.73 -19.67 -10.04
CA LYS A 159 -1.88 -20.34 -8.74
C LYS A 159 -1.78 -21.86 -8.94
N ARG A 160 -1.56 -22.58 -7.83
CA ARG A 160 -1.37 -24.05 -7.80
C ARG A 160 -2.48 -24.89 -8.46
N ASN A 161 -3.57 -24.29 -8.94
CA ASN A 161 -4.55 -24.89 -9.83
C ASN A 161 -4.75 -23.91 -11.00
N GLU A 162 -4.18 -24.23 -12.16
CA GLU A 162 -4.26 -23.73 -13.57
C GLU A 162 -4.75 -22.31 -13.92
N ASP A 163 -5.51 -21.62 -13.08
CA ASP A 163 -5.93 -20.24 -13.28
C ASP A 163 -4.74 -19.28 -13.19
N THR A 164 -4.53 -18.55 -14.28
CA THR A 164 -3.63 -17.40 -14.34
C THR A 164 -4.39 -16.12 -13.99
N PHE A 165 -3.75 -15.21 -13.27
CA PHE A 165 -4.34 -13.90 -12.99
C PHE A 165 -3.32 -12.79 -13.23
N PRO A 166 -3.75 -11.62 -13.75
CA PRO A 166 -2.87 -10.47 -13.96
C PRO A 166 -2.44 -9.88 -12.61
N LYS A 167 -1.14 -9.65 -12.47
CA LYS A 167 -0.50 -9.03 -11.33
C LYS A 167 0.33 -7.85 -11.80
N TRP A 168 0.19 -6.71 -11.14
CA TRP A 168 1.04 -5.56 -11.31
C TRP A 168 1.15 -4.88 -9.96
N ASP A 169 2.26 -4.16 -9.77
CA ASP A 169 2.63 -3.53 -8.52
C ASP A 169 2.95 -2.05 -8.78
N LEU A 170 2.85 -1.24 -7.74
CA LEU A 170 3.24 0.16 -7.73
C LEU A 170 4.55 0.30 -6.95
N ILE A 171 5.44 1.16 -7.44
CA ILE A 171 6.62 1.58 -6.71
C ILE A 171 6.39 3.01 -6.24
N LEU A 172 6.33 3.18 -4.91
CA LEU A 172 6.14 4.46 -4.24
C LEU A 172 7.47 4.95 -3.68
N GLU A 173 7.71 6.26 -3.69
CA GLU A 173 8.87 6.91 -3.09
C GLU A 173 8.43 7.86 -1.95
N ASN A 174 8.99 7.75 -0.75
CA ASN A 174 8.69 8.70 0.33
C ASN A 174 9.67 9.89 0.35
N MET A 175 9.56 10.76 1.37
CA MET A 175 10.39 11.97 1.50
C MET A 175 11.89 11.71 1.64
N TRP A 176 12.30 10.49 2.03
CA TRP A 176 13.71 10.09 2.17
C TRP A 176 14.21 9.29 0.96
N CYS A 177 13.53 9.36 -0.18
CA CYS A 177 13.86 8.60 -1.38
C CYS A 177 13.85 7.06 -1.18
N LEU A 178 13.16 6.59 -0.13
CA LEU A 178 12.95 5.16 0.07
C LEU A 178 11.85 4.69 -0.87
N LEU A 179 12.07 3.54 -1.50
CA LEU A 179 11.08 2.93 -2.38
C LEU A 179 10.30 1.85 -1.65
N LEU A 180 9.00 1.78 -1.89
CA LEU A 180 8.15 0.74 -1.37
C LEU A 180 7.27 0.17 -2.49
N LYS A 181 7.27 -1.16 -2.58
CA LYS A 181 6.43 -1.90 -3.51
C LYS A 181 5.06 -2.13 -2.89
N SER A 182 4.01 -1.65 -3.54
CA SER A 182 2.62 -1.79 -3.11
C SER A 182 1.81 -2.57 -4.14
N HIS A 183 0.99 -3.51 -3.68
CA HIS A 183 0.18 -4.36 -4.55
C HIS A 183 -1.24 -3.79 -4.71
N LYS A 184 -1.90 -4.08 -5.85
CA LYS A 184 -3.29 -3.65 -6.15
C LYS A 184 -4.39 -4.02 -5.14
N ARG A 185 -4.06 -4.79 -4.10
CA ARG A 185 -5.01 -5.21 -3.05
C ARG A 185 -5.12 -4.18 -1.92
N ASN A 186 -4.22 -3.20 -1.88
CA ASN A 186 -4.26 -2.10 -0.92
C ASN A 186 -5.31 -1.08 -1.35
N LYS A 187 -6.00 -0.45 -0.40
CA LYS A 187 -6.84 0.72 -0.68
C LYS A 187 -5.91 1.89 -0.97
N MET A 188 -6.00 2.43 -2.17
CA MET A 188 -5.15 3.53 -2.64
C MET A 188 -6.00 4.77 -2.86
N TYR A 189 -5.44 5.93 -2.53
CA TYR A 189 -6.02 7.22 -2.83
C TYR A 189 -4.98 8.04 -3.60
N TYR A 190 -5.42 8.76 -4.63
CA TYR A 190 -4.56 9.54 -5.50
C TYR A 190 -4.73 11.03 -5.19
N ASN A 191 -3.62 11.74 -4.97
CA ASN A 191 -3.60 13.20 -4.77
C ASN A 191 -4.63 13.69 -3.73
N LEU A 192 -4.70 13.01 -2.58
CA LEU A 192 -5.55 13.44 -1.48
C LEU A 192 -5.21 14.88 -1.07
N GLN A 193 -6.24 15.69 -0.87
CA GLN A 193 -6.10 17.07 -0.41
C GLN A 193 -5.91 17.13 1.11
N ILE A 194 -4.76 16.62 1.57
CA ILE A 194 -4.33 16.62 2.97
C ILE A 194 -2.93 17.20 3.08
N SER A 195 -2.60 17.74 4.25
CA SER A 195 -1.32 18.41 4.53
C SER A 195 -0.10 17.58 4.19
N GLU A 196 -0.13 16.28 4.46
CA GLU A 196 0.97 15.35 4.30
C GLU A 196 1.27 15.11 2.82
N VAL A 197 0.24 15.02 1.98
CA VAL A 197 0.40 14.92 0.52
C VAL A 197 0.93 16.23 -0.05
N SER A 198 0.41 17.38 0.40
CA SER A 198 0.93 18.68 0.00
C SER A 198 2.41 18.86 0.41
N ALA A 199 2.77 18.46 1.62
CA ALA A 199 4.15 18.48 2.11
C ALA A 199 5.06 17.60 1.25
N LEU A 200 4.63 16.37 0.94
CA LEU A 200 5.37 15.46 0.07
C LEU A 200 5.55 16.03 -1.35
N LEU A 201 4.51 16.64 -1.94
CA LEU A 201 4.63 17.29 -3.24
C LEU A 201 5.62 18.45 -3.21
N ASN A 202 5.60 19.25 -2.14
CA ASN A 202 6.45 20.43 -1.97
C ASN A 202 7.90 20.11 -1.53
N SER A 203 8.18 18.93 -0.99
CA SER A 203 9.50 18.51 -0.49
C SER A 203 10.51 18.18 -1.61
N GLY A 204 10.46 18.88 -2.74
CA GLY A 204 11.05 18.52 -4.03
C GLY A 204 12.46 17.88 -4.00
N SER A 205 12.61 16.82 -4.79
CA SER A 205 13.78 16.65 -5.64
C SER A 205 13.31 16.91 -7.08
N ILE A 206 13.84 17.98 -7.67
CA ILE A 206 13.81 18.21 -9.11
C ILE A 206 14.76 17.17 -9.70
N SER A 207 14.21 16.02 -10.11
CA SER A 207 14.71 15.32 -11.28
C SER A 207 13.65 15.54 -12.35
N SER A 208 13.96 16.43 -13.30
CA SER A 208 13.19 16.72 -14.50
C SER A 208 13.17 15.52 -15.45
N ASP A 209 12.54 14.43 -15.02
CA ASP A 209 12.01 13.41 -15.92
C ASP A 209 10.62 13.05 -15.38
N GLY A 210 9.66 13.91 -15.72
CA GLY A 210 8.28 13.84 -15.26
C GLY A 210 7.45 12.78 -16.00
N SER A 211 8.05 11.66 -16.38
CA SER A 211 7.33 10.55 -16.99
C SER A 211 7.17 9.40 -15.99
N VAL A 212 5.94 9.20 -15.50
CA VAL A 212 5.58 7.91 -14.88
C VAL A 212 5.75 6.86 -15.97
N GLN A 213 6.68 5.93 -15.80
CA GLN A 213 6.84 4.85 -16.78
C GLN A 213 5.57 3.98 -16.77
N MET A 214 4.80 4.09 -17.85
CA MET A 214 3.59 3.31 -18.10
C MET A 214 3.96 1.99 -18.80
N PRO A 215 3.23 0.88 -18.58
CA PRO A 215 3.49 -0.37 -19.27
C PRO A 215 3.25 -0.23 -20.78
N GLY A 216 4.24 -0.59 -21.59
CA GLY A 216 4.06 -0.84 -23.02
C GLY A 216 3.46 -2.22 -23.24
N ASN A 217 2.38 -2.32 -24.01
CA ASN A 217 1.81 -3.61 -24.41
C ASN A 217 2.79 -4.29 -25.38
N THR A 218 3.56 -5.25 -24.88
CA THR A 218 4.36 -6.13 -25.75
C THR A 218 3.83 -7.54 -25.59
N ASP A 219 3.13 -8.00 -26.63
CA ASP A 219 2.86 -9.42 -26.84
C ASP A 219 4.20 -10.14 -26.87
N LYS A 220 4.48 -10.95 -25.85
CA LYS A 220 5.65 -11.84 -25.87
C LYS A 220 5.30 -13.07 -26.69
N SER A 221 5.75 -13.07 -27.94
CA SER A 221 5.94 -14.29 -28.71
C SER A 221 6.89 -15.21 -27.96
N THR A 222 6.60 -16.51 -28.06
CA THR A 222 7.34 -17.61 -27.45
C THR A 222 8.70 -17.77 -28.16
N GLU A 223 9.65 -16.88 -27.93
CA GLU A 223 11.00 -16.98 -28.49
C GLU A 223 12.03 -17.39 -27.43
N ASN A 224 13.00 -18.18 -27.89
CA ASN A 224 13.95 -18.91 -27.06
C ASN A 224 14.98 -17.94 -26.44
N LYS A 225 15.01 -17.83 -25.11
CA LYS A 225 15.80 -16.82 -24.36
C LYS A 225 17.31 -16.86 -24.63
N ALA A 226 17.85 -18.01 -25.04
CA ALA A 226 19.28 -18.16 -25.35
C ALA A 226 19.67 -17.45 -26.66
N ASP A 227 18.77 -17.45 -27.65
CA ASP A 227 19.01 -16.84 -28.96
C ASP A 227 18.93 -15.31 -28.85
N LEU A 228 17.97 -14.79 -28.07
CA LEU A 228 17.86 -13.37 -27.72
C LEU A 228 19.06 -12.84 -26.93
N MET A 229 19.69 -13.67 -26.09
CA MET A 229 20.91 -13.30 -25.34
C MET A 229 22.13 -13.16 -26.24
N PHE A 230 22.17 -13.89 -27.35
CA PHE A 230 23.26 -13.82 -28.33
C PHE A 230 23.09 -12.61 -29.26
N GLU A 231 21.86 -12.33 -29.70
CA GLU A 231 21.54 -11.23 -30.61
C GLU A 231 21.59 -9.84 -29.93
N ASN A 232 21.24 -9.74 -28.64
CA ASN A 232 21.19 -8.46 -27.90
C ASN A 232 22.37 -8.23 -26.96
N LYS A 233 23.51 -8.90 -27.20
CA LYS A 233 24.72 -8.70 -26.40
C LYS A 233 25.41 -7.39 -26.77
N LYS A 234 25.65 -6.53 -25.79
CA LYS A 234 26.34 -5.23 -25.97
C LYS A 234 27.36 -4.96 -24.87
N GLU A 235 28.39 -4.19 -25.22
CA GLU A 235 29.31 -3.59 -24.25
C GLU A 235 28.68 -2.34 -23.61
N LEU A 236 29.08 -1.96 -22.41
CA LEU A 236 28.50 -0.85 -21.66
C LEU A 236 28.61 0.47 -22.41
N GLY A 237 29.73 0.72 -23.10
CA GLY A 237 29.95 1.90 -23.95
C GLY A 237 28.97 1.99 -25.11
N GLU A 238 28.61 0.85 -25.71
CA GLU A 238 27.59 0.80 -26.77
C GLU A 238 26.20 1.07 -26.20
N ILE A 239 25.91 0.55 -24.99
CA ILE A 239 24.65 0.82 -24.29
C ILE A 239 24.53 2.31 -23.98
N PHE A 240 25.58 2.94 -23.47
CA PHE A 240 25.58 4.38 -23.18
C PHE A 240 25.38 5.23 -24.43
N THR A 241 26.03 4.87 -25.54
CA THR A 241 25.86 5.58 -26.82
C THR A 241 24.41 5.49 -27.30
N ILE A 242 23.76 4.32 -27.16
CA ILE A 242 22.37 4.12 -27.55
C ILE A 242 21.39 4.84 -26.60
N MET A 243 21.74 4.95 -25.32
CA MET A 243 20.92 5.69 -24.32
C MET A 243 20.94 7.20 -24.57
N ASP A 244 22.03 7.75 -25.10
CA ASP A 244 22.17 9.19 -25.40
C ASP A 244 21.34 9.61 -26.63
N GLU A 245 20.95 8.67 -27.51
CA GLU A 245 20.21 8.93 -28.75
C GLU A 245 18.69 9.19 -28.57
N SER A 246 18.22 9.61 -27.39
CA SER A 246 16.82 10.03 -27.13
C SER A 246 15.74 9.00 -27.46
N GLN A 247 16.05 7.70 -27.34
CA GLN A 247 15.08 6.65 -27.64
C GLN A 247 14.03 6.53 -26.51
N THR A 248 12.76 6.73 -26.85
CA THR A 248 11.60 6.66 -25.94
C THR A 248 11.09 5.23 -25.72
N GLU A 249 11.70 4.24 -26.35
CA GLU A 249 11.28 2.84 -26.32
C GLU A 249 12.18 2.00 -25.41
N LYS A 250 11.59 1.28 -24.45
CA LYS A 250 12.30 0.45 -23.49
C LYS A 250 12.88 -0.78 -24.18
N LYS A 251 14.20 -0.82 -24.34
CA LYS A 251 14.93 -1.95 -24.95
C LYS A 251 15.63 -2.80 -23.88
N ASN A 252 15.68 -4.11 -24.12
CA ASN A 252 16.39 -5.06 -23.27
C ASN A 252 17.75 -5.38 -23.89
N TYR A 253 18.83 -5.22 -23.13
CA TYR A 253 20.18 -5.59 -23.55
C TYR A 253 20.75 -6.64 -22.59
N THR A 254 21.62 -7.48 -23.12
CA THR A 254 22.42 -8.40 -22.30
C THR A 254 23.85 -7.90 -22.29
N CYS A 255 24.46 -7.81 -21.12
CA CYS A 255 25.85 -7.39 -20.97
C CYS A 255 26.60 -8.38 -20.09
N LYS A 256 27.89 -8.58 -20.37
CA LYS A 256 28.81 -9.29 -19.50
C LYS A 256 29.73 -8.26 -18.84
N ALA A 257 29.50 -7.99 -17.56
CA ALA A 257 30.28 -7.05 -16.77
C ALA A 257 30.69 -7.68 -15.43
N THR A 258 31.69 -7.08 -14.79
CA THR A 258 32.16 -7.48 -13.47
C THR A 258 31.59 -6.54 -12.42
N ILE A 259 31.00 -7.08 -11.36
CA ILE A 259 30.53 -6.29 -10.22
C ILE A 259 31.76 -5.78 -9.46
N THR A 260 31.93 -4.46 -9.37
CA THR A 260 33.07 -3.84 -8.70
C THR A 260 32.70 -3.20 -7.37
N LYS A 261 31.43 -2.84 -7.17
CA LYS A 261 30.92 -2.39 -5.87
C LYS A 261 29.47 -2.79 -5.64
N VAL A 262 29.13 -3.10 -4.40
CA VAL A 262 27.77 -3.38 -3.94
C VAL A 262 27.42 -2.33 -2.89
N PHE A 263 26.32 -1.62 -3.09
CA PHE A 263 25.80 -0.64 -2.14
C PHE A 263 24.59 -1.21 -1.40
N ALA A 264 24.70 -1.37 -0.08
CA ALA A 264 23.69 -2.04 0.75
C ALA A 264 22.88 -1.10 1.66
N ASN A 265 23.09 0.22 1.50
CA ASN A 265 22.48 1.37 2.20
C ASN A 265 20.96 1.30 2.52
N TYR A 266 20.21 0.41 1.89
CA TYR A 266 18.75 0.39 1.92
C TYR A 266 18.13 -0.62 2.90
N GLY A 267 18.90 -1.50 3.58
CA GLY A 267 18.34 -2.34 4.66
C GLY A 267 17.49 -3.54 4.22
N TRP A 268 17.27 -3.73 2.92
CA TRP A 268 16.57 -4.87 2.30
C TRP A 268 17.14 -5.13 0.90
N TYR A 269 16.74 -6.23 0.23
CA TYR A 269 17.33 -6.69 -1.05
C TYR A 269 16.99 -5.77 -2.25
N LYS A 270 17.31 -4.49 -2.16
CA LYS A 270 17.50 -3.56 -3.27
C LYS A 270 18.98 -3.23 -3.27
N LEU A 271 19.76 -3.98 -4.03
CA LEU A 271 21.20 -3.75 -4.15
C LEU A 271 21.43 -2.83 -5.34
N GLN A 272 22.13 -1.71 -5.09
CA GLN A 272 22.75 -0.97 -6.17
C GLN A 272 24.13 -1.58 -6.43
N LEU A 273 24.40 -1.92 -7.67
CA LEU A 273 25.64 -2.54 -8.11
C LEU A 273 26.36 -1.57 -9.03
N GLN A 274 27.63 -1.34 -8.78
CA GLN A 274 28.53 -0.79 -9.79
C GLN A 274 29.11 -1.95 -10.56
N VAL A 275 28.98 -1.90 -11.88
CA VAL A 275 29.52 -2.92 -12.79
C VAL A 275 30.44 -2.26 -13.81
N ASP A 276 31.54 -2.93 -14.09
CA ASP A 276 32.55 -2.46 -15.04
C ASP A 276 32.76 -3.49 -16.15
N ASP A 277 32.99 -3.01 -17.36
CA ASP A 277 33.51 -3.80 -18.48
C ASP A 277 34.69 -3.07 -19.15
N LEU A 278 35.15 -3.55 -20.31
CA LEU A 278 36.29 -2.95 -21.02
C LEU A 278 36.02 -1.54 -21.56
N THR A 279 34.76 -1.10 -21.56
CA THR A 279 34.28 0.12 -22.21
C THR A 279 33.68 1.15 -21.25
N GLY A 280 33.38 0.77 -20.01
CA GLY A 280 32.93 1.73 -19.00
C GLY A 280 32.38 1.12 -17.72
N THR A 281 31.74 1.99 -16.95
CA THR A 281 31.14 1.70 -15.64
C THR A 281 29.67 2.05 -15.67
N ALA A 282 28.82 1.17 -15.16
CA ALA A 282 27.38 1.38 -15.02
C ALA A 282 26.88 1.11 -13.60
N THR A 283 25.75 1.75 -13.24
CA THR A 283 25.02 1.43 -12.01
C THR A 283 23.76 0.63 -12.33
N LEU A 284 23.63 -0.56 -11.74
CA LEU A 284 22.48 -1.44 -11.89
C LEU A 284 21.73 -1.55 -10.55
N THR A 285 20.41 -1.78 -10.60
CA THR A 285 19.62 -2.09 -9.40
C THR A 285 19.05 -3.49 -9.53
N THR A 286 19.34 -4.36 -8.57
CA THR A 286 18.83 -5.74 -8.51
C THR A 286 18.00 -5.99 -7.25
N PHE A 287 17.03 -6.90 -7.34
CA PHE A 287 16.08 -7.19 -6.29
C PHE A 287 16.11 -8.66 -5.83
N GLU A 288 15.66 -8.90 -4.60
CA GLU A 288 15.38 -10.16 -3.90
C GLU A 288 15.89 -11.48 -4.52
N ARG A 289 15.28 -11.99 -5.61
CA ARG A 289 15.60 -13.32 -6.16
C ARG A 289 16.93 -13.32 -6.91
N GLU A 290 17.15 -12.32 -7.74
CA GLU A 290 18.35 -12.16 -8.56
C GLU A 290 19.53 -11.72 -7.68
N ALA A 291 19.28 -10.82 -6.72
CA ALA A 291 20.27 -10.36 -5.75
C ALA A 291 20.93 -11.50 -4.97
N LYS A 292 20.13 -12.47 -4.47
CA LYS A 292 20.64 -13.65 -3.72
C LYS A 292 21.51 -14.59 -4.56
N THR A 293 21.32 -14.60 -5.88
CA THR A 293 22.14 -15.43 -6.78
C THR A 293 23.45 -14.74 -7.16
N MET A 294 23.49 -13.41 -7.10
CA MET A 294 24.64 -12.60 -7.50
C MET A 294 25.55 -12.26 -6.31
N VAL A 295 24.98 -12.11 -5.11
CA VAL A 295 25.71 -11.80 -3.88
C VAL A 295 25.35 -12.85 -2.82
N PRO A 296 26.32 -13.66 -2.36
CA PRO A 296 26.05 -14.77 -1.43
C PRO A 296 25.85 -14.30 0.02
N GLN A 297 26.31 -13.10 0.40
CA GLN A 297 26.12 -12.53 1.73
C GLN A 297 24.70 -11.99 1.95
N SER A 298 24.25 -11.98 3.19
CA SER A 298 22.99 -11.35 3.56
C SER A 298 23.09 -9.81 3.51
N VAL A 299 21.96 -9.13 3.29
CA VAL A 299 21.92 -7.65 3.27
C VAL A 299 22.42 -7.06 4.59
N GLN A 300 22.18 -7.73 5.72
CA GLN A 300 22.65 -7.30 7.03
C GLN A 300 24.17 -7.38 7.17
N GLU A 301 24.80 -8.42 6.61
CA GLU A 301 26.26 -8.57 6.57
C GLU A 301 26.90 -7.49 5.68
N LEU A 302 26.28 -7.18 4.54
CA LEU A 302 26.79 -6.16 3.62
C LEU A 302 26.73 -4.75 4.23
N ILE A 303 25.65 -4.42 4.94
CA ILE A 303 25.51 -3.13 5.65
C ILE A 303 26.57 -2.98 6.74
N TYR A 304 26.92 -4.07 7.41
CA TYR A 304 27.96 -4.07 8.43
C TYR A 304 29.35 -3.82 7.81
N LEU A 305 29.63 -4.44 6.66
CA LEU A 305 30.90 -4.25 5.93
C LEU A 305 31.07 -2.86 5.30
N GLU A 306 29.99 -2.11 5.08
CA GLU A 306 30.05 -0.72 4.59
C GLU A 306 30.39 0.30 5.70
N GLN A 307 30.37 -0.12 6.97
CA GLN A 307 30.64 0.74 8.13
C GLN A 307 32.10 0.65 8.62
N GLU A 308 32.92 -0.20 8.01
CA GLU A 308 34.39 -0.29 8.19
C GLU A 308 35.14 0.42 7.05
#